data_AF-A0A8T3P4E5-F1
#
_entry.id   AF-A0A8T3P4E5-F1
#
_cell.length_a   1.000
_cell.length_b   1.000
_cell.length_c   1.000
_cell.angle_alpha   90.00
_cell.angle_beta   90.00
_cell.angle_gamma   90.00
#
_symmetry.space_group_name_H-M   'P 1'
#
loop_
_entity.id
_entity.type
_entity.pdbx_description
1 polymer ?
#
loop_
_entity_poly.entity_id
_entity_poly.type
_entity_poly.pdbx_seq_one_letter_code
_entity_poly.pdbx_strand_id
1 'polypeptide(L)' 'MLGAMDLVLGAVLPFTPEEAEIAASLWQSTRRYGLSLGDRACLSCGLDLGVPVFTTDKVWQKLKHAIQVRIVR' A
#
# COMPACT_ATOMS: atom_id res chain seq x y z
N MET A 1 -15.83 -15.65 -0.09
CA MET A 1 -15.15 -14.44 -0.62
C MET A 1 -13.65 -14.57 -0.34
N LEU A 2 -13.00 -15.52 -1.02
CA LEU A 2 -11.59 -15.94 -0.79
C LEU A 2 -10.71 -15.69 -2.04
N GLY A 3 -11.22 -15.06 -3.09
CA GLY A 3 -10.65 -15.17 -4.44
C GLY A 3 -9.50 -14.23 -4.82
N ALA A 4 -9.23 -13.16 -4.06
CA ALA A 4 -8.21 -12.15 -4.42
C ALA A 4 -6.99 -12.11 -3.47
N MET A 5 -7.18 -12.35 -2.17
CA MET A 5 -6.07 -12.28 -1.20
C MET A 5 -5.06 -13.43 -1.37
N ASP A 6 -5.52 -14.62 -1.73
CA ASP A 6 -4.65 -15.78 -1.97
C ASP A 6 -3.84 -15.67 -3.28
N LEU A 7 -4.23 -14.77 -4.20
CA LEU A 7 -3.56 -14.58 -5.49
C LEU A 7 -2.26 -13.76 -5.38
N VAL A 8 -2.16 -12.89 -4.37
CA VAL A 8 -1.05 -11.93 -4.25
C VAL A 8 0.02 -12.39 -3.26
N LEU A 9 -0.32 -13.28 -2.33
CA LEU A 9 0.62 -13.76 -1.31
C LEU A 9 1.69 -14.65 -1.95
N GLY A 10 2.86 -14.07 -2.24
CA GLY A 10 3.99 -14.73 -2.90
C GLY A 10 4.19 -14.37 -4.38
N ALA A 11 3.30 -13.56 -4.96
CA ALA A 11 3.47 -13.00 -6.30
C ALA A 11 4.26 -11.69 -6.25
N VAL A 12 5.17 -11.50 -7.20
CA VAL A 12 5.83 -10.21 -7.43
C VAL A 12 5.10 -9.50 -8.55
N LEU A 13 4.53 -8.35 -8.25
CA LEU A 13 3.83 -7.51 -9.22
C LEU A 13 4.76 -6.40 -9.73
N PRO A 14 4.67 -6.02 -11.01
CA PRO A 14 5.40 -4.86 -11.52
C PRO A 14 4.85 -3.58 -10.90
N PHE A 15 5.70 -2.57 -10.74
CA PHE A 15 5.26 -1.22 -10.41
C PHE A 15 4.89 -0.47 -11.71
N THR A 16 3.60 -0.31 -11.94
CA THR A 16 3.04 0.26 -13.18
C THR A 16 3.08 1.79 -13.19
N PRO A 17 2.98 2.43 -14.37
CA PRO A 17 2.79 3.88 -14.46
C PRO A 17 1.59 4.39 -13.67
N GLU A 18 0.48 3.65 -13.68
CA GLU A 18 -0.74 3.97 -12.94
C GLU A 18 -0.49 3.96 -11.43
N GLU A 19 0.18 2.92 -10.92
CA GLU A 19 0.60 2.87 -9.51
C GLU A 19 1.61 3.97 -9.18
N ALA A 20 2.46 4.38 -10.12
CA ALA A 20 3.40 5.48 -9.91
C ALA A 20 2.69 6.83 -9.73
N GLU A 21 1.64 7.11 -10.49
CA GLU A 21 0.80 8.28 -10.31
C GLU A 21 0.07 8.25 -8.95
N ILE A 22 -0.49 7.10 -8.58
CA ILE A 22 -1.12 6.90 -7.27
C ILE A 22 -0.10 7.14 -6.16
N ALA A 23 1.09 6.53 -6.25
CA ALA A 23 2.16 6.70 -5.27
C ALA A 23 2.59 8.17 -5.16
N ALA A 24 2.68 8.90 -6.27
CA ALA A 24 2.96 10.33 -6.25
C ALA A 24 1.87 11.13 -5.52
N SER A 25 0.59 10.82 -5.75
CA SER A 25 -0.54 11.46 -5.06
C SER A 25 -0.50 11.27 -3.53
N LEU A 26 0.03 10.14 -3.06
CA LEU A 26 0.16 9.83 -1.64
C LEU A 26 1.24 10.68 -0.93
N TRP A 27 2.18 11.30 -1.66
CA TRP A 27 3.30 12.03 -1.05
C TRP A 27 2.88 13.10 -0.04
N GLN A 28 1.95 13.99 -0.41
CA GLN A 28 1.58 15.13 0.43
C GLN A 28 1.03 14.69 1.79
N SER A 29 0.24 13.62 1.80
CA SER A 29 -0.42 13.08 2.99
C SER A 29 0.48 12.16 3.83
N THR A 30 1.54 11.59 3.23
CA THR A 30 2.41 10.59 3.87
C THR A 30 3.78 11.12 4.27
N ARG A 31 4.29 12.21 3.65
CA ARG A 31 5.64 12.74 3.89
C ARG A 31 5.92 13.07 5.36
N ARG A 32 4.92 13.54 6.09
CA ARG A 32 5.00 13.87 7.53
C ARG A 32 5.24 12.66 8.44
N TYR A 33 4.98 11.46 7.93
CA TYR A 33 5.17 10.19 8.63
C TYR A 33 6.47 9.49 8.22
N GLY A 34 7.24 10.08 7.30
CA GLY A 34 8.53 9.54 6.87
C GLY A 34 8.45 8.38 5.88
N LEU A 35 7.28 8.11 5.27
CA LEU A 35 7.16 7.05 4.27
C LEU A 35 8.13 7.28 3.11
N SER A 36 8.78 6.21 2.68
CA SER A 36 9.63 6.12 1.49
C SER A 36 8.80 5.99 0.20
N LEU A 37 9.47 6.03 -0.96
CA LEU A 37 8.81 5.73 -2.23
C LEU A 37 8.31 4.28 -2.25
N GLY A 38 9.10 3.33 -1.73
CA GLY A 38 8.71 1.92 -1.65
C GLY A 38 7.45 1.72 -0.81
N ASP A 39 7.33 2.41 0.31
CA ASP A 39 6.12 2.37 1.15
C ASP A 39 4.88 2.83 0.37
N ARG A 40 5.02 3.92 -0.39
CA ARG A 40 3.94 4.44 -1.23
C ARG A 40 3.63 3.54 -2.41
N ALA A 41 4.61 2.83 -2.97
CA ALA A 41 4.39 1.84 -4.02
C ALA A 41 3.60 0.62 -3.50
N CYS A 42 3.90 0.15 -2.28
CA CYS A 42 3.11 -0.89 -1.63
C CYS A 42 1.66 -0.42 -1.36
N LEU A 43 1.48 0.84 -0.95
CA LEU A 43 0.16 1.43 -0.79
C LEU A 43 -0.55 1.63 -2.13
N SER A 44 0.11 2.05 -3.20
CA SER A 44 -0.56 2.18 -4.51
C SER A 44 -1.04 0.84 -5.03
N CYS A 45 -0.24 -0.22 -4.86
CA CYS A 45 -0.61 -1.57 -5.27
C CYS A 45 -1.87 -2.08 -4.55
N GLY A 46 -1.95 -1.89 -3.23
CA GLY A 46 -3.16 -2.25 -2.47
C GLY A 46 -4.40 -1.43 -2.87
N LEU A 47 -4.20 -0.19 -3.35
CA LEU A 47 -5.28 0.72 -3.75
C LEU A 47 -5.85 0.25 -5.08
N ASP A 48 -4.95 -0.03 -6.03
CA ASP A 48 -5.28 -0.50 -7.38
C ASP A 48 -6.00 -1.87 -7.33
N LEU A 49 -5.47 -2.81 -6.55
CA LEU A 49 -6.04 -4.14 -6.39
C LEU A 49 -7.27 -4.18 -5.46
N GLY A 50 -7.54 -3.12 -4.70
CA GLY A 50 -8.63 -3.08 -3.72
C GLY A 50 -8.46 -4.08 -2.56
N VAL A 51 -7.21 -4.36 -2.15
CA VAL A 51 -6.87 -5.34 -1.11
C VAL A 51 -6.18 -4.66 0.09
N PRO A 52 -6.25 -5.27 1.30
CA PRO A 52 -5.53 -4.73 2.45
C PRO A 52 -4.01 -4.84 2.27
N VAL A 53 -3.28 -3.87 2.80
CA VAL A 53 -1.81 -3.89 2.83
C VAL A 53 -1.31 -4.29 4.20
N PHE A 54 -0.40 -5.27 4.25
CA PHE A 54 0.20 -5.76 5.47
C PHE A 54 1.57 -5.13 5.71
N THR A 55 1.85 -4.72 6.94
CA THR A 55 3.16 -4.19 7.31
C THR A 55 3.48 -4.45 8.78
N THR A 56 4.76 -4.51 9.13
CA THR A 56 5.24 -4.50 10.52
C THR A 56 5.47 -3.07 11.03
N ASP A 57 5.46 -2.07 10.14
CA ASP A 57 5.64 -0.67 10.50
C ASP A 57 4.36 -0.04 11.04
N LYS A 58 4.37 0.21 12.34
CA LYS A 58 3.24 0.79 13.06
C LYS A 58 2.94 2.24 12.66
N VAL A 59 3.88 2.98 12.06
CA VAL A 59 3.63 4.38 11.67
C VAL A 59 2.48 4.48 10.67
N TRP A 60 2.28 3.42 9.87
CA TRP A 60 1.22 3.34 8.87
C TRP A 60 -0.20 3.35 9.49
N GLN A 61 -0.36 3.03 10.78
CA GLN A 61 -1.67 3.17 11.47
C GLN A 61 -2.15 4.62 11.54
N LYS A 62 -1.26 5.61 11.37
CA LYS A 62 -1.59 7.05 11.40
C LYS A 62 -2.11 7.58 10.05
N LEU A 63 -2.05 6.74 9.02
CA LEU A 63 -2.51 7.06 7.68
C LEU A 63 -4.05 7.13 7.66
N LYS A 64 -4.59 8.19 7.04
CA LYS A 64 -6.04 8.39 6.88
C LYS A 64 -6.37 8.22 5.39
N HIS A 65 -6.25 6.99 4.90
CA HIS A 65 -6.40 6.65 3.49
C HIS A 65 -7.47 5.59 3.30
N ALA A 66 -7.99 5.47 2.08
CA ALA A 66 -9.03 4.49 1.74
C ALA A 66 -8.57 3.02 1.87
N ILE A 67 -7.26 2.77 1.91
CA ILE A 67 -6.71 1.43 2.14
C ILE A 67 -6.88 0.98 3.58
N GLN A 68 -7.30 -0.27 3.71
CA GLN A 68 -7.17 -1.00 4.97
C GLN A 68 -5.71 -1.45 5.18
N VAL A 69 -5.00 -0.79 6.09
CA VAL A 69 -3.68 -1.23 6.56
C VAL A 69 -3.84 -2.23 7.70
N ARG A 70 -3.16 -3.38 7.62
CA ARG A 70 -3.12 -4.40 8.67
C ARG A 70 -1.71 -4.53 9.23
N ILE A 71 -1.56 -4.34 10.54
CA ILE A 71 -0.29 -4.53 11.20
C ILE A 71 -0.12 -6.00 11.59
N VAL A 72 1.00 -6.60 11.17
CA VAL A 72 1.37 -7.99 11.47
C VAL A 72 2.67 -8.06 12.27
N ARG A 73 2.88 -9.17 12.99
CA ARG A 73 4.05 -9.47 13.82
C ARG A 73 4.36 -10.94 13.77
#